data_AF-L0WBK7-F1
#
_entry.id   AF-L0WBK7-F1
#
_cell.length_a   1.000
_cell.length_b   1.000
_cell.length_c   1.000
_cell.angle_alpha   90.00
_cell.angle_beta   90.00
_cell.angle_gamma   90.00
#
_symmetry.space_group_name_H-M   'P 1'
#
loop_
_entity.id
_entity.type
_entity.pdbx_description
1 polymer ?
#
loop_
_entity_poly.entity_id
_entity_poly.type
_entity_poly.pdbx_seq_one_letter_code
_entity_poly.pdbx_strand_id
1 'polypeptide(L)'
;MLEGKLFCSIYKSRRKAEMYLYVERQKGLKDLPEGLLSQFGPPQHVSDMILSPERPLARVDVQRVMDKIREQGFYLQMPPPPDKDLFLADGHPDNPAPRER
;
A
#
# COMPACT_ATOMS: atom_id res chain seq x y z
N MET A 1 24.30 -17.04 3.77
CA MET A 1 22.92 -16.77 3.31
C MET A 1 22.79 -15.26 3.35
N LEU A 2 22.80 -14.59 2.19
CA LEU A 2 23.04 -13.14 2.11
C LEU A 2 22.08 -12.37 3.04
N GLU A 3 22.67 -11.71 4.04
CA GLU A 3 22.04 -10.99 5.15
C GLU A 3 20.89 -10.10 4.69
N GLY A 4 19.64 -10.51 4.98
CA GLY A 4 18.47 -9.67 5.27
C GLY A 4 18.10 -8.50 4.34
N LYS A 5 18.79 -8.28 3.22
CA LYS A 5 18.73 -7.06 2.42
C LYS A 5 18.18 -7.38 1.03
N LEU A 6 17.09 -6.72 0.67
CA LEU A 6 16.41 -6.93 -0.61
C LEU A 6 16.34 -5.60 -1.37
N PHE A 7 16.96 -5.53 -2.55
CA PHE A 7 16.85 -4.35 -3.41
C PHE A 7 15.49 -4.35 -4.08
N CYS A 8 14.65 -3.39 -3.72
CA CYS A 8 13.30 -3.25 -4.24
C CYS A 8 13.10 -1.92 -4.96
N SER A 9 12.34 -1.97 -6.04
CA SER A 9 11.86 -0.79 -6.75
C SER A 9 10.39 -0.57 -6.42
N ILE A 10 10.06 0.68 -6.08
CA ILE A 10 8.70 1.10 -5.71
C ILE A 10 8.06 1.77 -6.91
N TYR A 11 6.88 1.30 -7.29
CA TYR A 11 6.06 1.88 -8.34
C TYR A 11 4.74 2.36 -7.74
N LYS A 12 4.23 3.51 -8.20
CA LYS A 12 2.90 3.99 -7.87
C LYS A 12 1.98 3.87 -9.08
N SER A 13 0.69 3.66 -8.83
CA SER A 13 -0.30 3.73 -9.91
C SER A 13 -0.58 5.18 -10.27
N ARG A 14 -0.69 5.49 -11.57
CA ARG A 14 -1.26 6.78 -12.04
C ARG A 14 -2.79 6.81 -11.96
N ARG A 15 -3.46 5.65 -11.93
CA ARG A 15 -4.93 5.56 -11.91
C ARG A 15 -5.49 5.60 -10.50
N LYS A 16 -4.85 4.89 -9.56
CA LYS A 16 -5.28 4.83 -8.16
C LYS A 16 -4.27 5.58 -7.29
N ALA A 17 -4.74 6.67 -6.68
CA ALA A 17 -3.98 7.36 -5.65
C ALA A 17 -3.67 6.37 -4.51
N GLU A 18 -2.49 6.52 -3.91
CA GLU A 18 -2.06 5.76 -2.72
C GLU A 18 -1.90 4.24 -2.91
N MET A 19 -1.89 3.75 -4.15
CA MET A 19 -1.58 2.36 -4.48
C MET A 19 -0.11 2.21 -4.86
N TYR A 20 0.61 1.34 -4.14
CA TYR A 20 2.04 1.11 -4.33
C TYR A 20 2.35 -0.35 -4.61
N LEU A 21 3.29 -0.58 -5.52
CA LEU A 21 3.77 -1.90 -5.91
C LEU A 21 5.27 -1.98 -5.64
N TYR A 22 5.66 -3.02 -4.92
CA TYR A 22 7.03 -3.33 -4.55
C TYR A 22 7.45 -4.58 -5.30
N VAL A 23 8.55 -4.50 -6.05
CA VAL A 23 9.11 -5.63 -6.79
C VAL A 23 10.61 -5.68 -6.58
N GLU A 24 11.21 -6.86 -6.73
CA GLU A 24 12.66 -7.00 -6.70
C GLU A 24 13.28 -6.23 -7.88
N ARG A 25 14.29 -5.41 -7.61
CA ARG A 25 14.95 -4.58 -8.64
C ARG A 25 15.49 -5.40 -9.81
N GLN A 26 15.98 -6.62 -9.54
CA GLN A 26 16.53 -7.51 -10.56
C GLN A 26 15.45 -8.03 -11.52
N LYS A 27 14.28 -8.41 -11.00
CA LYS A 27 13.14 -8.88 -11.80
C LYS A 27 12.36 -7.72 -12.44
N GLY A 28 12.21 -6.62 -11.71
CA GLY A 28 11.38 -5.49 -12.09
C GLY A 28 9.91 -5.91 -12.25
N LEU A 29 9.26 -5.40 -13.30
CA LEU A 29 7.86 -5.67 -13.60
C LEU A 29 7.66 -6.92 -14.49
N LYS A 30 8.73 -7.61 -14.86
CA LYS A 30 8.68 -8.72 -15.84
C LYS A 30 7.99 -9.97 -15.30
N ASP A 31 8.09 -10.20 -14.00
CA ASP A 31 7.58 -11.40 -13.32
C ASP A 31 6.13 -11.21 -12.82
N LEU A 32 5.51 -10.08 -13.14
CA LEU A 32 4.17 -9.76 -12.66
C LEU A 32 3.10 -10.40 -13.55
N PRO A 33 2.04 -10.96 -12.97
CA PRO A 33 0.91 -11.43 -13.75
C PRO A 33 0.21 -10.26 -14.46
N GLU A 34 -0.15 -10.46 -15.73
CA GLU A 34 -0.79 -9.42 -16.56
C GLU A 34 -2.08 -8.88 -15.94
N GLY A 35 -2.85 -9.72 -15.23
CA GLY A 35 -4.06 -9.29 -14.53
C GLY A 35 -3.79 -8.25 -13.44
N LEU A 36 -2.64 -8.34 -12.75
CA LEU A 36 -2.24 -7.36 -11.75
C LEU A 36 -1.79 -6.06 -12.40
N LEU A 37 -0.97 -6.13 -13.45
CA LEU A 37 -0.56 -4.94 -14.20
C LEU A 37 -1.77 -4.21 -14.82
N SER A 38 -2.77 -4.96 -15.30
CA SER A 38 -4.00 -4.41 -15.86
C SER A 38 -4.82 -3.68 -14.78
N GLN A 39 -4.97 -4.27 -13.59
CA GLN A 39 -5.64 -3.61 -12.45
C GLN A 39 -4.86 -2.42 -11.90
N PHE A 40 -3.54 -2.55 -11.80
CA PHE A 40 -2.64 -1.51 -11.30
C PHE A 40 -2.56 -0.34 -12.30
N GLY A 41 -2.72 -0.62 -13.58
CA GLY A 41 -2.54 0.34 -14.66
C GLY A 41 -1.07 0.69 -14.86
N PRO A 42 -0.76 1.81 -15.55
CA PRO A 42 0.61 2.17 -15.90
C PRO A 42 1.44 2.44 -14.63
N PRO A 43 2.43 1.58 -14.32
CA PRO A 43 3.25 1.72 -13.13
C PRO A 43 4.26 2.85 -13.32
N GLN A 44 4.29 3.79 -12.38
CA GLN A 44 5.25 4.89 -12.37
C GLN A 44 6.33 4.60 -11.34
N HIS A 45 7.58 4.44 -11.77
CA HIS A 45 8.71 4.29 -10.85
C HIS A 45 8.81 5.53 -9.96
N VAL A 46 8.86 5.32 -8.64
CA VAL A 46 8.93 6.38 -7.64
C VAL A 46 10.33 6.45 -7.05
N SER A 47 10.83 5.32 -6.54
CA SER A 47 12.11 5.26 -5.85
C SER A 47 12.61 3.82 -5.73
N ASP A 48 13.92 3.65 -5.65
CA ASP A 48 14.58 2.38 -5.36
C ASP A 48 15.19 2.40 -3.96
N MET A 49 14.95 1.33 -3.19
CA MET A 49 15.44 1.23 -1.82
C MET A 49 15.83 -0.20 -1.46
N ILE A 50 16.68 -0.32 -0.44
CA ILE A 50 17.04 -1.60 0.16
C ILE A 50 16.10 -1.84 1.33
N LEU A 51 15.26 -2.86 1.23
CA LEU A 51 14.49 -3.36 2.35
C LEU A 51 15.44 -4.11 3.29
N SER A 52 15.33 -3.89 4.60
CA SER A 52 16.09 -4.60 5.63
C SER A 52 15.20 -4.79 6.88
N PRO A 53 15.31 -5.89 7.64
CA PRO A 53 14.63 -6.02 8.93
C PRO A 53 14.97 -4.87 9.89
N GLU A 54 16.18 -4.33 9.75
CA GLU A 54 16.70 -3.20 10.53
C GLU A 54 16.05 -1.84 10.12
N ARG A 55 15.39 -1.78 8.95
CA ARG A 55 14.71 -0.59 8.43
C ARG A 55 13.24 -0.91 8.13
N PRO A 56 12.34 -0.75 9.11
CA PRO A 56 10.91 -0.92 8.88
C PRO A 56 10.34 0.19 7.99
N LEU A 57 9.27 -0.13 7.27
CA LEU A 57 8.50 0.85 6.49
C LEU A 57 7.38 1.44 7.36
N ALA A 58 7.06 2.72 7.17
CA ALA A 58 6.06 3.41 8.00
C ALA A 58 4.62 2.90 7.83
N ARG A 59 4.30 2.32 6.69
CA ARG A 59 2.93 1.92 6.31
C ARG A 59 2.69 0.41 6.24
N VAL A 60 3.75 -0.40 6.30
CA VAL A 60 3.68 -1.83 6.03
C VAL A 60 4.84 -2.55 6.69
N ASP A 61 4.63 -3.77 7.17
CA ASP A 61 5.69 -4.64 7.66
C ASP A 61 6.70 -5.02 6.58
N VAL A 62 7.95 -4.57 6.75
CA VAL A 62 9.04 -4.88 5.83
C VAL A 62 9.29 -6.38 5.70
N GLN A 63 9.14 -7.14 6.80
CA GLN A 63 9.25 -8.60 6.80
C GLN A 63 8.22 -9.25 5.88
N ARG A 64 6.96 -8.82 5.98
CA ARG A 64 5.87 -9.33 5.14
C ARG A 64 6.06 -8.97 3.67
N VAL A 65 6.58 -7.77 3.38
CA VAL A 65 6.91 -7.34 2.01
C VAL A 65 8.00 -8.23 1.43
N MET A 66 9.10 -8.43 2.15
CA MET A 66 10.20 -9.28 1.71
C MET A 66 9.76 -10.71 1.46
N ASP A 67 9.00 -11.28 2.39
CA ASP A 67 8.48 -12.64 2.30
C ASP A 67 7.61 -12.80 1.05
N LYS A 68 6.65 -11.88 0.85
CA LYS A 68 5.78 -11.89 -0.33
C LYS A 68 6.51 -11.67 -1.64
N ILE A 69 7.54 -10.82 -1.67
CA ILE A 69 8.37 -10.64 -2.87
C ILE A 69 9.20 -11.89 -3.14
N ARG A 70 9.69 -12.59 -2.11
CA ARG A 70 10.43 -13.84 -2.28
C ARG A 70 9.54 -15.01 -2.72
N GLU A 71 8.34 -15.11 -2.17
CA GLU A 71 7.37 -16.15 -2.50
C GLU A 71 6.73 -15.93 -3.89
N GLN A 72 6.25 -14.71 -4.16
CA GLN A 72 5.39 -14.40 -5.31
C GLN A 72 6.05 -13.50 -6.35
N GLY A 73 7.23 -12.93 -6.06
CA GLY A 73 7.92 -11.96 -6.91
C GLY A 73 7.51 -10.49 -6.69
N PHE A 74 6.42 -10.23 -5.96
CA PHE A 74 5.89 -8.88 -5.76
C PHE A 74 5.09 -8.70 -4.47
N TYR A 75 4.88 -7.44 -4.08
CA TYR A 75 3.98 -7.04 -3.02
C TYR A 75 3.16 -5.81 -3.41
N LEU A 76 1.84 -5.88 -3.26
CA LEU A 76 0.91 -4.80 -3.56
C LEU A 76 0.37 -4.19 -2.27
N GLN A 77 0.64 -2.91 -2.06
CA GLN A 77 0.05 -2.11 -0.98
C GLN A 77 -1.20 -1.42 -1.51
N MET A 78 -2.34 -1.76 -0.90
CA MET A 78 -3.61 -1.09 -1.14
C MET A 78 -3.71 0.15 -0.24
N PRO A 79 -4.42 1.22 -0.68
CA PRO A 79 -4.72 2.34 0.18
C PRO A 79 -5.49 1.85 1.43
N PRO A 80 -5.20 2.40 2.62
CA PRO A 80 -6.03 2.11 3.79
C PRO A 80 -7.48 2.53 3.49
N PRO A 81 -8.48 1.80 4.00
CA PRO A 81 -9.85 2.25 3.89
C PRO A 81 -9.96 3.66 4.50
N PRO A 82 -10.72 4.57 3.89
CA PRO A 82 -10.94 5.89 4.46
C PRO A 82 -11.47 5.71 5.88
N ASP A 83 -10.86 6.43 6.82
CA ASP A 83 -11.22 6.34 8.22
C ASP A 83 -12.73 6.58 8.38
N LYS A 84 -13.39 5.61 9.00
CA LYS A 84 -14.85 5.56 9.12
C LYS A 84 -15.40 6.59 10.12
N ASP A 85 -14.52 7.40 10.74
CA ASP A 85 -14.85 8.43 11.72
C ASP A 85 -15.02 9.84 11.09
N LEU A 86 -14.53 10.07 9.86
CA LEU A 86 -14.65 11.37 9.18
C LEU A 86 -16.08 11.73 8.74
N PHE A 87 -17.06 10.83 8.93
CA PHE A 87 -18.47 11.05 8.60
C PHE A 87 -19.36 11.49 9.79
N LEU A 88 -18.81 11.69 11.00
CA LEU A 88 -19.59 12.13 12.17
C LEU A 88 -19.42 13.61 12.57
N ALA A 89 -18.72 14.42 11.77
CA ALA A 89 -18.40 15.80 12.12
C ALA A 89 -19.40 16.88 11.61
N ASP A 90 -20.60 16.52 11.14
CA ASP A 90 -21.65 17.52 10.92
C ASP A 90 -22.83 17.22 11.84
N GLY A 91 -22.82 17.88 12.98
CA GLY A 91 -23.91 17.83 13.95
C GLY A 91 -25.13 18.59 13.44
N HIS A 92 -26.26 17.89 13.32
CA HIS A 92 -27.56 18.53 13.44
C HIS A 92 -28.36 17.82 14.55
N PRO A 93 -28.31 18.32 15.80
CA PRO A 93 -29.24 17.88 16.82
C PRO A 93 -30.57 18.63 16.60
N ASP A 94 -31.44 18.14 15.71
CA ASP A 94 -32.86 18.48 15.82
C ASP A 94 -33.48 17.57 16.87
N ASN A 95 -33.36 18.00 18.14
CA ASN A 95 -34.11 17.43 19.24
C ASN A 95 -35.13 18.48 19.69
N PRO A 96 -36.39 18.43 19.26
CA PRO A 96 -37.41 19.28 19.85
C PRO A 96 -37.56 18.86 21.32
N ALA A 97 -37.25 19.80 22.22
CA ALA A 97 -37.36 19.62 23.67
C ALA A 97 -38.72 19.02 24.06
N PRO A 98 -38.78 18.12 25.06
CA PRO A 98 -40.06 17.67 25.59
C PRO A 98 -40.74 18.86 26.28
N ARG A 99 -41.86 19.33 25.73
CA ARG A 99 -42.71 20.31 26.42
C ARG A 99 -43.46 19.58 27.52
N GLU A 100 -43.06 19.85 28.75
CA GLU A 100 -43.73 19.44 29.97
C GLU A 100 -45.03 20.25 30.17
N ARG A 101 -46.18 19.56 30.07
CA ARG A 101 -47.53 19.82 30.63
C ARG A 101 -48.67 19.54 29.64
#